data_AF-A0A7G7CEJ9-F1
#
_entry.id   AF-A0A7G7CEJ9-F1
#
_cell.length_a   1.000
_cell.length_b   1.000
_cell.length_c   1.000
_cell.angle_alpha   90.00
_cell.angle_beta   90.00
_cell.angle_gamma   90.00
#
_symmetry.space_group_name_H-M   'P 1'
#
loop_
_entity.id
_entity.type
_entity.pdbx_description
1 polymer ?
#
loop_
_entity_poly.entity_id
_entity_poly.type
_entity_poly.pdbx_seq_one_letter_code
_entity_poly.pdbx_strand_id
1 'polypeptide(L)'
;MSMHSNHPFHLVNYSPWPLTSAMSAMILMVSIINWFHLYSSQMFMISFIIMLMSMYQWWRDIARESTFQGFHTMKVYQGMKYGMILFIVSEVFFFISFFWAFFH
;
A
#
# COMPACT_ATOMS: atom_id res chain seq x y z
N MET A 1 21.14 -24.33 0.16
CA MET A 1 19.83 -24.77 0.66
C MET A 1 19.12 -25.54 -0.44
N SER A 2 18.36 -26.60 -0.12
CA SER A 2 17.55 -27.32 -1.12
C SER A 2 16.64 -26.32 -1.85
N MET A 3 16.90 -26.10 -3.15
CA MET A 3 16.25 -25.08 -3.97
C MET A 3 14.83 -25.47 -4.42
N HIS A 4 14.12 -26.29 -3.64
CA HIS A 4 12.78 -26.73 -3.96
C HIS A 4 11.87 -26.57 -2.75
N SER A 5 10.98 -25.58 -2.84
CA SER A 5 9.79 -25.49 -2.02
C SER A 5 8.76 -26.48 -2.56
N ASN A 6 8.14 -27.26 -1.67
CA ASN A 6 7.07 -28.19 -2.04
C ASN A 6 5.70 -27.49 -2.22
N HIS A 7 5.70 -26.15 -2.30
CA HIS A 7 4.48 -25.35 -2.45
C HIS A 7 4.69 -24.23 -3.47
N PRO A 8 3.60 -23.81 -4.16
CA PRO A 8 3.64 -22.77 -5.18
C PRO A 8 3.51 -21.34 -4.62
N PHE A 9 3.38 -21.17 -3.31
CA PHE A 9 3.22 -19.86 -2.66
C PHE A 9 4.55 -19.10 -2.52
N HIS A 10 4.48 -17.78 -2.66
CA HIS A 10 5.63 -16.89 -2.48
C HIS A 10 5.88 -16.61 -1.00
N LEU A 11 7.10 -16.88 -0.53
CA LEU A 11 7.56 -16.51 0.80
C LEU A 11 8.40 -15.23 0.68
N VAL A 12 7.82 -14.11 1.11
CA VAL A 12 8.42 -12.78 0.96
C VAL A 12 9.55 -12.61 1.98
N ASN A 13 10.65 -11.97 1.54
CA ASN A 13 11.74 -11.59 2.44
C ASN A 13 11.37 -10.36 3.28
N TYR A 14 12.09 -10.14 4.38
CA TYR A 14 11.87 -8.96 5.22
C TYR A 14 12.09 -7.68 4.40
N SER A 15 11.14 -6.74 4.49
CA SER A 15 11.23 -5.42 3.87
C SER A 15 10.91 -4.31 4.86
N PRO A 16 11.54 -3.12 4.74
CA PRO A 16 11.31 -2.01 5.64
C PRO A 16 10.05 -1.20 5.31
N TRP A 17 9.46 -1.41 4.12
CA TRP A 17 8.38 -0.58 3.57
C TRP A 17 7.10 -0.52 4.42
N PRO A 18 6.64 -1.61 5.07
CA PRO A 18 5.49 -1.53 5.97
C PRO A 18 5.72 -0.59 7.16
N LEU A 19 6.93 -0.58 7.72
CA LEU A 19 7.26 0.26 8.86
C LEU A 19 7.39 1.74 8.44
N THR A 20 8.07 2.01 7.33
CA THR A 20 8.27 3.38 6.84
C THR A 20 6.96 4.01 6.37
N SER A 21 6.06 3.23 5.75
CA SER A 21 4.71 3.69 5.38
C SER A 21 3.82 3.94 6.60
N ALA A 22 3.87 3.09 7.64
CA ALA A 22 3.11 3.32 8.87
C ALA A 22 3.56 4.60 9.60
N MET A 23 4.88 4.81 9.70
CA MET A 23 5.44 6.03 10.31
C MET A 23 5.09 7.27 9.49
N SER A 24 5.18 7.21 8.16
CA SER A 24 4.83 8.35 7.30
C SER A 24 3.33 8.66 7.35
N ALA A 25 2.45 7.65 7.46
CA ALA A 25 1.01 7.85 7.64
C ALA A 25 0.70 8.56 8.96
N MET A 26 1.35 8.15 10.05
CA MET A 26 1.17 8.80 11.36
C MET A 26 1.60 10.27 11.31
N ILE A 27 2.78 10.56 10.75
CA ILE A 27 3.29 11.93 10.63
C ILE A 27 2.39 12.76 9.71
N LEU A 28 1.83 12.15 8.65
CA LEU A 28 0.89 12.82 7.74
C LEU A 28 -0.42 13.22 8.46
N MET A 29 -0.95 12.37 9.33
CA MET A 29 -2.16 12.74 10.10
C MET A 29 -1.88 13.87 11.09
N VAL A 30 -0.76 13.81 11.82
CA VAL A 30 -0.34 14.88 12.74
C VAL A 30 -0.08 16.18 11.98
N SER A 31 0.50 16.11 10.78
CA SER A 31 0.80 17.29 9.98
C SER A 31 -0.44 17.95 9.37
N ILE A 32 -1.49 17.18 9.04
CA ILE A 32 -2.79 17.73 8.64
C ILE A 32 -3.41 18.54 9.79
N ILE A 33 -3.38 17.99 11.02
CA ILE A 33 -3.88 18.68 12.21
C ILE A 33 -3.10 20.00 12.44
N ASN A 34 -1.77 19.93 12.35
CA ASN A 34 -0.90 21.11 12.46
C ASN A 34 -1.21 22.15 11.37
N TRP A 35 -1.44 21.71 10.14
CA TRP A 35 -1.78 22.61 9.04
C TRP A 35 -3.11 23.34 9.28
N PHE A 36 -4.14 22.67 9.79
CA PHE A 36 -5.43 23.31 10.07
C PHE A 36 -5.41 24.25 11.29
N HIS A 37 -4.59 23.99 12.30
CA HIS A 37 -4.56 24.81 13.51
C HIS A 37 -3.49 25.90 13.53
N LEU A 38 -2.29 25.61 13.01
CA LEU A 38 -1.13 26.49 13.08
C LEU A 38 -0.73 27.04 11.68
N TYR A 39 -1.48 26.69 10.63
CA TYR A 39 -1.26 27.11 9.24
C TYR A 39 0.12 26.75 8.66
N SER A 40 0.87 25.88 9.33
CA SER A 40 2.20 25.44 8.88
C SER A 40 2.09 24.21 7.98
N SER A 41 2.31 24.38 6.68
CA SER A 41 2.21 23.30 5.68
C SER A 41 3.51 22.52 5.47
N GLN A 42 4.63 22.99 6.03
CA GLN A 42 5.96 22.41 5.79
C GLN A 42 6.04 20.92 6.19
N MET A 43 5.54 20.59 7.39
CA MET A 43 5.52 19.21 7.89
C MET A 43 4.63 18.31 7.03
N PHE A 44 3.52 18.85 6.53
CA PHE A 44 2.62 18.11 5.63
C PHE A 44 3.34 17.74 4.34
N MET A 45 3.96 18.72 3.67
CA MET A 45 4.68 18.48 2.41
C MET A 45 5.80 17.44 2.56
N ILE A 46 6.58 17.51 3.65
CA ILE A 46 7.64 16.53 3.91
C ILE A 46 7.05 15.13 4.11
N SER A 47 6.04 15.00 4.97
CA SER A 47 5.41 13.70 5.25
C SER A 47 4.77 13.07 4.01
N PHE A 48 4.16 13.89 3.16
CA PHE A 48 3.56 13.45 1.91
C PHE A 48 4.61 12.94 0.91
N ILE A 49 5.74 13.64 0.77
CA ILE A 49 6.85 13.18 -0.08
C ILE A 49 7.41 11.84 0.42
N ILE A 50 7.61 11.68 1.74
CA ILE A 50 8.10 10.42 2.31
C ILE A 50 7.11 9.28 2.05
N MET A 51 5.80 9.54 2.21
CA MET A 51 4.75 8.57 1.88
C MET A 51 4.85 8.11 0.41
N LEU A 52 4.87 9.06 -0.53
CA LEU A 52 4.99 8.74 -1.96
C LEU A 52 6.26 7.95 -2.29
N MET A 53 7.39 8.33 -1.70
CA MET A 53 8.66 7.62 -1.89
C MET A 53 8.62 6.20 -1.34
N SER A 54 7.94 5.97 -0.20
CA SER A 54 7.78 4.63 0.37
C SER A 54 6.91 3.73 -0.52
N MET A 55 5.79 4.26 -1.05
CA MET A 55 4.91 3.54 -1.96
C MET A 55 5.61 3.18 -3.27
N TYR A 56 6.34 4.12 -3.87
CA TYR A 56 7.08 3.89 -5.11
C TYR A 56 8.15 2.81 -4.94
N GLN A 57 8.93 2.87 -3.86
CA GLN A 57 9.97 1.88 -3.60
C GLN A 57 9.39 0.50 -3.32
N TRP A 58 8.25 0.42 -2.65
CA TRP A 58 7.56 -0.85 -2.42
C TRP A 58 7.08 -1.47 -3.74
N TRP A 59 6.40 -0.70 -4.59
CA TRP A 59 5.96 -1.23 -5.89
C TRP A 59 7.12 -1.60 -6.81
N ARG A 60 8.22 -0.86 -6.77
CA ARG A 60 9.45 -1.22 -7.48
C ARG A 60 9.94 -2.61 -7.03
N ASP A 61 9.93 -2.89 -5.74
CA ASP A 61 10.40 -4.16 -5.21
C ASP A 61 9.44 -5.31 -5.57
N ILE A 62 8.11 -5.10 -5.50
CA ILE A 62 7.13 -6.08 -5.99
C ILE A 62 7.32 -6.36 -7.49
N ALA A 63 7.55 -5.32 -8.29
CA ALA A 63 7.82 -5.47 -9.72
C ALA A 63 9.09 -6.31 -9.93
N ARG A 64 10.16 -6.07 -9.17
CA ARG A 64 11.40 -6.84 -9.24
C ARG A 64 11.23 -8.30 -8.84
N GLU A 65 10.50 -8.56 -7.76
CA GLU A 65 10.16 -9.93 -7.31
C GLU A 65 9.39 -10.69 -8.39
N SER A 66 8.50 -9.99 -9.11
CA SER A 66 7.68 -10.57 -10.17
C SER A 66 8.45 -10.85 -11.46
N THR A 67 9.19 -9.87 -11.99
CA THR A 67 9.77 -9.93 -13.34
C THR A 67 11.17 -10.51 -13.38
N PHE A 68 12.03 -10.14 -12.42
CA PHE A 68 13.44 -10.51 -12.43
C PHE A 68 13.73 -11.74 -11.58
N GLN A 69 12.98 -11.97 -10.50
CA GLN A 69 13.15 -13.13 -9.62
C GLN A 69 12.16 -14.26 -9.93
N GLY A 70 11.06 -13.96 -10.63
CA GLY A 70 10.10 -14.97 -11.11
C GLY A 70 9.27 -15.63 -10.01
N PHE A 71 9.09 -14.97 -8.85
CA PHE A 71 8.39 -15.57 -7.71
C PHE A 71 6.85 -15.61 -7.85
N HIS A 72 6.30 -14.98 -8.88
CA HIS A 72 4.85 -14.90 -9.11
C HIS A 72 4.34 -16.09 -9.93
N THR A 73 4.15 -17.24 -9.28
CA THR A 73 3.47 -18.40 -9.90
C THR A 73 2.01 -18.11 -10.22
N MET A 74 1.36 -18.94 -11.05
CA MET A 74 -0.06 -18.77 -11.41
C MET A 74 -1.00 -18.67 -10.19
N LYS A 75 -0.74 -19.42 -9.12
CA LYS A 75 -1.55 -19.34 -7.89
C LYS A 75 -1.37 -18.00 -7.17
N VAL A 76 -0.13 -17.49 -7.10
CA VAL A 76 0.16 -16.16 -6.51
C VAL A 76 -0.50 -15.06 -7.33
N TYR A 77 -0.41 -15.14 -8.66
CA TYR A 77 -1.05 -14.19 -9.55
C TYR A 77 -2.59 -14.18 -9.44
N GLN A 78 -3.22 -15.35 -9.32
CA GLN A 78 -4.65 -15.45 -9.01
C GLN A 78 -4.98 -14.81 -7.65
N GLY A 79 -4.16 -15.03 -6.63
CA GLY A 79 -4.30 -14.38 -5.33
C GLY A 79 -4.26 -12.85 -5.42
N MET A 80 -3.31 -12.29 -6.16
CA MET A 80 -3.22 -10.84 -6.39
C MET A 80 -4.47 -10.29 -7.12
N LYS A 81 -5.01 -11.03 -8.09
CA LYS A 81 -6.28 -10.65 -8.75
C LYS A 81 -7.44 -10.58 -7.77
N TYR A 82 -7.61 -11.59 -6.92
CA TYR A 82 -8.65 -11.57 -5.89
C TYR A 82 -8.45 -10.40 -4.92
N GLY A 83 -7.21 -10.11 -4.53
CA GLY A 83 -6.88 -8.93 -3.71
C GLY A 83 -7.34 -7.62 -4.35
N MET A 84 -7.07 -7.43 -5.65
CA MET A 84 -7.52 -6.22 -6.37
C MET A 84 -9.04 -6.15 -6.49
N ILE A 85 -9.72 -7.28 -6.76
CA ILE A 85 -11.18 -7.32 -6.81
C ILE A 85 -11.78 -6.89 -5.46
N LEU A 86 -11.27 -7.43 -4.34
CA LEU A 86 -11.73 -7.07 -3.00
C LEU A 86 -11.46 -5.58 -2.68
N PHE A 87 -10.31 -5.04 -3.10
CA PHE A 87 -10.00 -3.61 -2.96
C PHE A 87 -11.00 -2.73 -3.74
N ILE A 88 -11.31 -3.07 -5.00
CA ILE A 88 -12.29 -2.33 -5.80
C ILE A 88 -13.68 -2.41 -5.14
N VAL A 89 -14.06 -3.58 -4.63
CA VAL A 89 -15.33 -3.75 -3.91
C VAL A 89 -15.38 -2.82 -2.69
N SER A 90 -14.31 -2.71 -1.88
CA SER A 90 -14.29 -1.77 -0.76
C SER A 90 -14.44 -0.31 -1.18
N GLU A 91 -13.87 0.10 -2.33
CA GLU A 91 -14.05 1.45 -2.86
C GLU A 91 -15.50 1.71 -3.30
N VAL A 92 -16.18 0.71 -3.89
CA VAL A 92 -17.62 0.81 -4.20
C VAL A 92 -18.44 1.05 -2.92
N PHE A 93 -18.15 0.34 -1.83
CA PHE A 93 -18.81 0.56 -0.53
C PHE A 93 -18.51 1.95 0.04
N PHE A 94 -17.28 2.44 -0.12
CA PHE A 94 -16.93 3.82 0.24
C PHE A 94 -17.80 4.83 -0.53
N PHE A 95 -18.00 4.66 -1.84
CA PHE A 95 -18.87 5.55 -2.62
C PHE A 95 -20.36 5.42 -2.29
N ILE A 96 -20.84 4.20 -1.96
CA ILE A 96 -22.21 3.99 -1.48
C ILE A 96 -22.50 4.88 -0.25
N SER A 97 -21.52 5.09 0.63
CA SER A 97 -21.71 5.95 1.81
C SER A 97 -22.03 7.41 1.44
N PHE A 98 -21.41 7.96 0.39
CA PHE A 98 -21.73 9.31 -0.10
C PHE A 98 -23.10 9.38 -0.76
N PHE A 99 -23.48 8.37 -1.54
CA PHE A 99 -24.81 8.31 -2.14
C PHE A 99 -25.90 8.21 -1.07
N TRP A 100 -25.68 7.41 -0.03
CA TRP A 100 -26.59 7.37 1.11
C TRP A 100 -26.72 8.77 1.74
N ALA A 101 -25.61 9.42 2.08
CA ALA A 101 -25.62 10.77 2.66
C ALA A 101 -26.27 11.84 1.75
N PHE A 102 -26.37 11.59 0.44
CA PHE A 102 -27.07 12.47 -0.49
C PHE A 102 -28.59 12.21 -0.54
N PHE A 103 -29.03 10.96 -0.42
CA PHE A 103 -30.44 10.57 -0.53
C PHE A 103 -31.23 10.61 0.79
N HIS A 104 -30.54 10.60 1.94
CA HIS A 104 -31.14 10.70 3.27
C HIS A 104 -30.73 11.99 3.96
#